data_AF-A0A067U186-F1
#
_entry.id   AF-A0A067U186-F1
#
_cell.length_a   1.000
_cell.length_b   1.000
_cell.length_c   1.000
_cell.angle_alpha   90.00
_cell.angle_beta   90.00
_cell.angle_gamma   90.00
#
_symmetry.space_group_name_H-M   'P 1'
#
loop_
_entity.id
_entity.type
_entity.pdbx_description
1 polymer ?
#
loop_
_entity_poly.entity_id
_entity_poly.type
_entity_poly.pdbx_seq_one_letter_code
_entity_poly.pdbx_strand_id
1 'polypeptide(L)'
;MSSSSVVLNRSSRSSGHDDAPEPFLPPEIIENILHRVANDNPELTAALLLVSPWFFMSLQARLQEVVVLIWPSTSLKFLDALRSQPNTLAKAVKALYISVFIDRGIAAQILQACSGVTDIACWLSDPFALIGMAGLRPQHLALPIATGHSPSNIINFNKPFFTGVTHLSIAEDSFLWKQWDWTAFRLLPKLTHVQLQLPILDAMHPESAHASVFRILGILPKLEVLLFHFLSRTRGPGTMAMTGVEAYCAGLRMLGDPRCVFRAAPHPKTIRKEVQETAFRQWDRWRWAEEVVEEQKRELVMSGPVAFF
;
A
#
# COMPACT_ATOMS: atom_id res chain seq x y z
N MET A 1 -1.18 -51.48 21.94
CA MET A 1 -1.98 -50.32 21.52
C MET A 1 -2.20 -50.46 20.03
N SER A 2 -3.40 -50.87 19.64
CA SER A 2 -3.72 -51.33 18.28
C SER A 2 -4.07 -50.15 17.36
N SER A 3 -3.41 -50.10 16.20
CA SER A 3 -3.68 -49.14 15.12
C SER A 3 -4.98 -49.52 14.40
N SER A 4 -5.99 -48.66 14.51
CA SER A 4 -7.20 -48.72 13.68
C SER A 4 -6.95 -48.03 12.34
N SER A 5 -6.81 -48.83 11.29
CA SER A 5 -6.84 -48.40 9.89
C SER A 5 -8.28 -48.13 9.46
N VAL A 6 -8.61 -46.86 9.18
CA VAL A 6 -9.90 -46.47 8.59
C VAL A 6 -9.83 -46.75 7.08
N VAL A 7 -10.48 -47.83 6.66
CA VAL A 7 -10.72 -48.13 5.24
C VAL A 7 -11.94 -47.33 4.80
N LEU A 8 -11.72 -46.26 4.03
CA LEU A 8 -12.78 -45.51 3.37
C LEU A 8 -13.34 -46.34 2.21
N ASN A 9 -14.50 -46.93 2.45
CA ASN A 9 -15.31 -47.62 1.44
C ASN A 9 -15.82 -46.61 0.40
N ARG A 10 -15.24 -46.63 -0.81
CA ARG A 10 -15.80 -45.95 -1.98
C ARG A 10 -17.07 -46.72 -2.42
N SER A 11 -18.23 -46.14 -2.12
CA SER A 11 -19.51 -46.63 -2.61
C SER A 11 -19.64 -46.32 -4.10
N SER A 12 -19.57 -47.36 -4.93
CA SER A 12 -19.87 -47.33 -6.36
C SER A 12 -21.39 -47.27 -6.56
N ARG A 13 -21.94 -46.06 -6.73
CA ARG A 13 -23.29 -45.87 -7.26
C ARG A 13 -23.20 -45.68 -8.78
N SER A 14 -23.54 -46.73 -9.54
CA SER A 14 -23.76 -46.64 -10.99
C SER A 14 -25.15 -46.09 -11.27
N SER A 15 -25.27 -44.77 -11.43
CA SER A 15 -26.43 -44.16 -12.08
C SER A 15 -26.05 -43.77 -13.49
N GLY A 16 -26.54 -44.51 -14.48
CA GLY A 16 -26.37 -44.22 -15.90
C GLY A 16 -27.14 -42.98 -16.31
N HIS A 17 -26.53 -41.81 -16.14
CA HIS A 17 -27.01 -40.53 -16.63
C HIS A 17 -25.83 -39.81 -17.29
N ASP A 18 -25.93 -39.60 -18.62
CA ASP A 18 -25.08 -38.76 -19.47
C ASP A 18 -23.80 -38.20 -18.81
N ASP A 19 -22.71 -38.94 -18.99
CA ASP A 19 -21.34 -38.51 -18.70
C ASP A 19 -20.93 -37.40 -19.68
N ALA A 20 -21.48 -36.20 -19.52
CA ALA A 20 -20.75 -35.02 -19.95
C ALA A 20 -19.45 -35.03 -19.13
N PRO A 21 -18.26 -35.16 -19.77
CA PRO A 21 -17.00 -35.21 -19.04
C PRO A 21 -16.95 -33.95 -18.18
N GLU A 22 -16.91 -34.16 -16.86
CA GLU A 22 -16.84 -33.09 -15.90
C GLU A 22 -15.67 -32.20 -16.33
N PRO A 23 -15.89 -30.93 -16.72
CA PRO A 23 -14.85 -30.12 -17.32
C PRO A 23 -13.81 -29.83 -16.25
N PHE A 24 -12.78 -30.66 -16.20
CA PHE A 24 -11.65 -30.50 -15.31
C PHE A 24 -10.77 -29.40 -15.89
N LEU A 25 -10.79 -28.22 -15.26
CA LEU A 25 -9.86 -27.15 -15.61
C LEU A 25 -8.43 -27.65 -15.36
N PRO A 26 -7.47 -27.38 -16.26
CA PRO A 26 -6.06 -27.68 -16.00
C PRO A 26 -5.58 -27.03 -14.69
N PRO A 27 -4.72 -27.70 -13.90
CA PRO A 27 -4.23 -27.17 -12.62
C PRO A 27 -3.66 -25.75 -12.70
N GLU A 28 -2.99 -25.41 -13.80
CA GLU A 28 -2.39 -24.11 -14.05
C GLU A 28 -3.44 -23.00 -14.20
N ILE A 29 -4.60 -23.34 -14.79
CA ILE A 29 -5.73 -22.42 -14.91
C ILE A 29 -6.38 -22.19 -13.55
N ILE A 30 -6.55 -23.26 -12.76
CA ILE A 30 -7.08 -23.14 -11.40
C ILE A 30 -6.12 -22.30 -10.54
N GLU A 31 -4.82 -22.53 -10.63
CA GLU A 31 -3.81 -21.76 -9.91
C GLU A 31 -3.86 -20.28 -10.31
N ASN A 32 -3.93 -19.98 -11.61
CA ASN A 32 -4.10 -18.59 -12.09
C ASN A 32 -5.39 -17.94 -11.58
N ILE A 33 -6.50 -18.68 -11.56
CA ILE A 33 -7.78 -18.20 -11.00
C ILE A 33 -7.60 -17.92 -9.50
N LEU A 34 -7.00 -18.83 -8.74
CA LEU A 34 -6.76 -18.66 -7.30
C LEU A 34 -5.87 -17.46 -7.01
N HIS A 35 -4.78 -17.27 -7.76
CA HIS A 35 -3.90 -16.11 -7.61
C HIS A 35 -4.63 -14.80 -7.93
N ARG A 36 -5.46 -14.79 -8.97
CA ARG A 36 -6.25 -13.61 -9.35
C ARG A 36 -7.31 -13.29 -8.31
N VAL A 37 -8.06 -14.30 -7.85
CA VAL A 37 -9.03 -14.15 -6.76
C VAL A 37 -8.36 -13.68 -5.48
N ALA A 38 -7.16 -14.19 -5.18
CA ALA A 38 -6.43 -13.80 -4.00
C ALA A 38 -5.98 -12.33 -4.04
N ASN A 39 -5.64 -11.82 -5.23
CA ASN A 39 -5.33 -10.41 -5.46
C ASN A 39 -6.54 -9.51 -5.35
N ASP A 40 -7.61 -9.87 -6.05
CA ASP A 40 -8.80 -9.05 -6.13
C ASP A 40 -9.57 -9.06 -4.79
N ASN A 41 -9.43 -10.14 -4.01
CA ASN A 41 -10.14 -10.34 -2.76
C ASN A 41 -9.30 -11.07 -1.69
N PRO A 42 -8.47 -10.33 -0.92
CA PRO A 42 -7.66 -10.93 0.15
C PRO A 42 -8.49 -11.58 1.26
N GLU A 43 -9.73 -11.14 1.47
CA GLU A 43 -10.64 -11.75 2.46
C GLU A 43 -11.10 -13.14 2.02
N LEU A 44 -11.41 -13.29 0.72
CA LEU A 44 -11.75 -14.59 0.13
C LEU A 44 -10.55 -15.55 0.12
N THR A 45 -9.33 -15.02 0.03
CA THR A 45 -8.10 -15.83 0.14
C THR A 45 -8.10 -16.66 1.42
N ALA A 46 -8.43 -16.05 2.56
CA ALA A 46 -8.46 -16.77 3.84
C ALA A 46 -9.47 -17.93 3.84
N ALA A 47 -10.63 -17.76 3.19
CA ALA A 47 -11.60 -18.83 3.03
C ALA A 47 -11.08 -19.93 2.10
N LEU A 48 -10.45 -19.57 0.96
CA LEU A 48 -9.88 -20.52 0.01
C LEU A 48 -8.83 -21.44 0.65
N LEU A 49 -8.00 -20.92 1.56
CA LEU A 49 -7.02 -21.72 2.30
C LEU A 49 -7.65 -22.83 3.15
N LEU A 50 -8.90 -22.66 3.57
CA LEU A 50 -9.63 -23.63 4.39
C LEU A 50 -10.39 -24.66 3.55
N VAL A 51 -10.61 -24.39 2.26
CA VAL A 51 -11.40 -25.28 1.38
C VAL A 51 -10.63 -26.56 1.07
N SER A 52 -9.32 -26.48 0.77
CA SER A 52 -8.52 -27.67 0.48
C SER A 52 -7.04 -27.50 0.85
N PRO A 53 -6.34 -28.60 1.21
CA PRO A 53 -4.90 -28.59 1.41
C PRO A 53 -4.12 -28.16 0.15
N TRP A 54 -4.65 -28.46 -1.03
CA TRP A 54 -4.02 -28.08 -2.29
C TRP A 54 -4.06 -26.55 -2.51
N PHE A 55 -5.19 -25.90 -2.20
CA PHE A 55 -5.27 -24.43 -2.22
C PHE A 55 -4.33 -23.80 -1.20
N PHE A 56 -4.25 -24.38 0.00
CA PHE A 56 -3.31 -23.91 1.02
C PHE A 56 -1.87 -23.95 0.50
N MET A 57 -1.41 -25.07 -0.06
CA MET A 57 -0.06 -25.19 -0.62
C MET A 57 0.18 -24.22 -1.78
N SER A 58 -0.80 -24.05 -2.68
CA SER A 58 -0.67 -23.17 -3.85
C SER A 58 -0.60 -21.70 -3.47
N LEU A 59 -1.32 -21.29 -2.43
CA LEU A 59 -1.38 -19.89 -1.98
C LEU A 59 -0.40 -19.56 -0.84
N GLN A 60 0.22 -20.57 -0.20
CA GLN A 60 1.09 -20.37 0.95
C GLN A 60 2.24 -19.41 0.65
N ALA A 61 2.89 -19.54 -0.50
CA ALA A 61 3.98 -18.65 -0.91
C ALA A 61 3.50 -17.19 -0.92
N ARG A 62 2.31 -16.93 -1.47
CA ARG A 62 1.69 -15.60 -1.56
C ARG A 62 1.37 -15.00 -0.19
N LEU A 63 0.89 -15.82 0.76
CA LEU A 63 0.64 -15.36 2.13
C LEU A 63 1.92 -14.90 2.85
N GLN A 64 3.07 -15.43 2.45
CA GLN A 64 4.36 -15.06 3.02
C GLN A 64 4.95 -13.81 2.35
N GLU A 65 4.47 -13.41 1.16
CA GLU A 65 4.93 -12.21 0.46
C GLU A 65 4.54 -10.93 1.19
N VAL A 66 3.34 -10.88 1.76
CA VAL A 66 2.82 -9.67 2.44
C VAL A 66 2.68 -9.94 3.93
N VAL A 67 3.55 -9.31 4.72
CA VAL A 67 3.54 -9.44 6.18
C VAL A 67 3.03 -8.16 6.82
N VAL A 68 2.02 -8.31 7.67
CA VAL A 68 1.35 -7.19 8.34
C VAL A 68 1.51 -7.32 9.85
N LEU A 69 2.31 -6.45 10.43
CA LEU A 69 2.66 -6.43 11.84
C LEU A 69 1.86 -5.36 12.58
N ILE A 70 0.68 -5.75 13.10
CA ILE A 70 -0.19 -4.84 13.84
C ILE A 70 0.12 -4.86 15.34
N TRP A 71 0.31 -6.06 15.91
CA TRP A 71 0.42 -6.27 17.36
C TRP A 71 1.81 -6.78 17.75
N PRO A 72 2.31 -6.41 18.95
CA PRO A 72 3.59 -6.91 19.46
C PRO A 72 3.66 -8.44 19.52
N SER A 73 2.60 -9.10 19.99
CA SER A 73 2.56 -10.56 20.14
C SER A 73 2.69 -11.29 18.80
N THR A 74 2.01 -10.82 17.75
CA THR A 74 2.14 -11.37 16.39
C THR A 74 3.54 -11.12 15.83
N SER A 75 4.12 -9.95 16.11
CA SER A 75 5.46 -9.59 15.63
C SER A 75 6.56 -10.43 16.26
N LEU A 76 6.44 -10.73 17.56
CA LEU A 76 7.34 -11.67 18.25
C LEU A 76 7.26 -13.07 17.65
N LYS A 77 6.03 -13.60 17.47
CA LYS A 77 5.84 -14.92 16.82
C LYS A 77 6.42 -14.97 15.41
N PHE A 78 6.26 -13.88 14.65
CA PHE A 78 6.84 -13.78 13.32
C PHE A 78 8.37 -13.74 13.36
N LEU A 79 8.95 -12.99 14.30
CA LEU A 79 10.40 -12.96 14.51
C LEU A 79 10.95 -14.34 14.92
N ASP A 80 10.24 -15.08 15.77
CA ASP A 80 10.62 -16.44 16.16
C ASP A 80 10.52 -17.41 14.97
N ALA A 81 9.51 -17.25 14.11
CA ALA A 81 9.39 -18.01 12.85
C ALA A 81 10.55 -17.69 11.89
N LEU A 82 10.92 -16.41 11.75
CA LEU A 82 12.09 -15.99 10.98
C LEU A 82 13.38 -16.61 11.53
N ARG A 83 13.57 -16.65 12.84
CA ARG A 83 14.74 -17.29 13.45
C ARG A 83 14.79 -18.80 13.22
N SER A 84 13.62 -19.43 13.18
CA SER A 84 13.50 -20.88 12.95
C SER A 84 13.71 -21.26 11.47
N GLN A 85 13.33 -20.39 10.53
CA GLN A 85 13.42 -20.62 9.09
C GLN A 85 13.93 -19.38 8.32
N PRO A 86 15.16 -18.92 8.58
CA PRO A 86 15.61 -17.59 8.18
C PRO A 86 15.65 -17.40 6.67
N ASN A 87 16.10 -18.40 5.92
CA ASN A 87 16.27 -18.23 4.47
C ASN A 87 14.95 -18.36 3.69
N THR A 88 14.04 -19.23 4.12
CA THR A 88 12.80 -19.50 3.38
C THR A 88 11.81 -18.36 3.57
N LEU A 89 11.50 -18.05 4.84
CA LEU A 89 10.50 -17.04 5.15
C LEU A 89 10.98 -15.64 4.77
N ALA A 90 12.22 -15.28 5.12
CA ALA A 90 12.71 -13.93 4.86
C ALA A 90 12.87 -13.59 3.36
N LYS A 91 13.15 -14.58 2.50
CA LYS A 91 13.19 -14.38 1.04
C LYS A 91 11.81 -14.27 0.41
N ALA A 92 10.80 -14.91 1.04
CA ALA A 92 9.42 -14.86 0.58
C ALA A 92 8.83 -13.46 0.80
N VAL A 93 9.12 -12.79 1.92
CA VAL A 93 8.57 -11.45 2.21
C VAL A 93 9.01 -10.42 1.18
N LYS A 94 8.02 -9.81 0.49
CA LYS A 94 8.19 -8.70 -0.47
C LYS A 94 7.64 -7.39 0.07
N ALA A 95 6.56 -7.46 0.83
CA ALA A 95 5.91 -6.32 1.43
C ALA A 95 5.82 -6.45 2.96
N LEU A 96 6.19 -5.39 3.65
CA LEU A 96 6.16 -5.33 5.10
C LEU A 96 5.42 -4.08 5.57
N TYR A 97 4.35 -4.30 6.32
CA TYR A 97 3.63 -3.26 7.05
C TYR A 97 3.95 -3.36 8.54
N ILE A 98 4.38 -2.26 9.15
CA ILE A 98 4.71 -2.14 10.57
C ILE A 98 3.84 -1.05 11.19
N SER A 99 3.03 -1.40 12.18
CA SER A 99 2.16 -0.45 12.88
C SER A 99 2.91 0.39 13.93
N VAL A 100 2.26 1.46 14.39
CA VAL A 100 2.70 2.31 15.53
C VAL A 100 2.95 1.54 16.83
N PHE A 101 2.37 0.34 17.00
CA PHE A 101 2.40 -0.41 18.26
C PHE A 101 3.59 -1.36 18.36
N ILE A 102 4.37 -1.53 17.29
CA ILE A 102 5.47 -2.47 17.28
C ILE A 102 6.71 -1.84 17.91
N ASP A 103 7.35 -2.58 18.82
CA ASP A 103 8.63 -2.16 19.38
C ASP A 103 9.68 -1.96 18.29
N ARG A 104 10.46 -0.88 18.43
CA ARG A 104 11.47 -0.48 17.44
C ARG A 104 12.58 -1.53 17.31
N GLY A 105 12.99 -2.15 18.41
CA GLY A 105 14.01 -3.20 18.39
C GLY A 105 13.54 -4.47 17.67
N ILE A 106 12.26 -4.84 17.86
CA ILE A 106 11.63 -5.94 17.13
C ILE A 106 11.51 -5.62 15.64
N ALA A 107 11.01 -4.44 15.28
CA ALA A 107 10.87 -4.00 13.90
C ALA A 107 12.22 -3.98 13.17
N ALA A 108 13.29 -3.54 13.84
CA ALA A 108 14.63 -3.50 13.26
C ALA A 108 15.16 -4.90 12.93
N GLN A 109 15.00 -5.85 13.85
CA GLN A 109 15.41 -7.24 13.64
C GLN A 109 14.65 -7.88 12.46
N ILE A 110 13.34 -7.62 12.37
CA ILE A 110 12.53 -8.14 11.26
C ILE A 110 12.98 -7.55 9.92
N LEU A 111 13.19 -6.23 9.84
CA LEU A 111 13.66 -5.58 8.61
C LEU A 111 15.05 -6.05 8.19
N GLN A 112 15.95 -6.27 9.15
CA GLN A 112 17.30 -6.81 8.87
C GLN A 112 17.23 -8.25 8.34
N ALA A 113 16.32 -9.08 8.88
CA ALA A 113 16.13 -10.43 8.39
C ALA A 113 15.54 -10.43 6.96
N CYS A 114 14.53 -9.61 6.70
CA CYS A 114 13.80 -9.55 5.44
C CYS A 114 14.47 -8.63 4.40
N SER A 115 15.71 -8.96 4.01
CA SER A 115 16.52 -8.16 3.07
C SER A 115 15.93 -7.98 1.66
N GLY A 116 14.99 -8.85 1.25
CA GLY A 116 14.34 -8.82 -0.06
C GLY A 116 13.09 -7.95 -0.16
N VAL A 117 12.74 -7.21 0.90
CA VAL A 117 11.53 -6.38 0.93
C VAL A 117 11.65 -5.19 -0.01
N THR A 118 10.68 -5.08 -0.93
CA THR A 118 10.54 -3.99 -1.90
C THR A 118 9.50 -2.97 -1.50
N ASP A 119 8.57 -3.34 -0.62
CA ASP A 119 7.42 -2.54 -0.24
C ASP A 119 7.38 -2.36 1.27
N ILE A 120 7.52 -1.13 1.75
CA ILE A 120 7.59 -0.85 3.18
C ILE A 120 6.54 0.20 3.54
N ALA A 121 5.66 -0.14 4.47
CA ALA A 121 4.81 0.80 5.17
C ALA A 121 5.17 0.79 6.65
N CYS A 122 5.80 1.84 7.16
CA CYS A 122 6.34 1.85 8.52
C CYS A 122 5.78 3.02 9.33
N TRP A 123 4.85 2.73 10.22
CA TRP A 123 4.10 3.71 10.99
C TRP A 123 4.67 3.96 12.39
N LEU A 124 5.98 3.86 12.56
CA LEU A 124 6.64 4.17 13.85
C LEU A 124 6.76 5.69 14.04
N SER A 125 7.01 6.13 15.28
CA SER A 125 7.23 7.56 15.60
C SER A 125 8.52 8.14 15.02
N ASP A 126 9.51 7.29 14.76
CA ASP A 126 10.78 7.63 14.10
C ASP A 126 11.18 6.47 13.17
N PRO A 127 10.56 6.37 11.98
CA PRO A 127 10.84 5.27 11.07
C PRO A 127 12.22 5.42 10.40
N PHE A 128 12.78 6.64 10.34
CA PHE A 128 14.01 6.93 9.60
C PHE A 128 15.24 6.31 10.23
N ALA A 129 15.32 6.36 11.56
CA ALA A 129 16.45 5.78 12.26
C ALA A 129 16.42 4.24 12.27
N LEU A 130 15.28 3.64 11.97
CA LEU A 130 15.12 2.19 11.73
C LEU A 130 15.56 1.81 10.31
N ILE A 131 15.10 2.59 9.35
CA ILE A 131 15.28 2.41 7.91
C ILE A 131 16.75 2.48 7.48
N GLY A 132 17.54 3.37 8.09
CA GLY A 132 18.96 3.50 7.79
C GLY A 132 19.80 2.26 8.10
N MET A 133 19.30 1.33 8.92
CA MET A 133 20.05 0.18 9.42
C MET A 133 19.93 -1.08 8.56
N ALA A 134 18.88 -1.21 7.75
CA ALA A 134 18.50 -2.52 7.21
C ALA A 134 19.16 -2.89 5.86
N GLY A 135 20.00 -2.03 5.28
CA GLY A 135 20.62 -2.27 3.96
C GLY A 135 19.62 -2.36 2.79
N LEU A 136 18.32 -2.17 3.06
CA LEU A 136 17.22 -2.33 2.12
C LEU A 136 17.24 -1.28 0.99
N ARG A 137 16.49 -1.57 -0.06
CA ARG A 137 16.27 -0.72 -1.24
C ARG A 137 14.81 -0.80 -1.69
N PRO A 138 13.85 -0.30 -0.88
CA PRO A 138 12.45 -0.37 -1.27
C PRO A 138 12.18 0.43 -2.53
N GLN A 139 11.20 -0.03 -3.29
CA GLN A 139 10.59 0.67 -4.42
C GLN A 139 9.37 1.46 -3.97
N HIS A 140 8.58 0.89 -3.06
CA HIS A 140 7.40 1.54 -2.47
C HIS A 140 7.66 1.81 -0.99
N LEU A 141 7.47 3.07 -0.61
CA LEU A 141 7.70 3.51 0.74
C LEU A 141 6.51 4.33 1.23
N ALA A 142 5.90 3.91 2.34
CA ALA A 142 4.84 4.64 3.02
C ALA A 142 5.27 4.94 4.46
N LEU A 143 5.26 6.23 4.83
CA LEU A 143 5.73 6.68 6.14
C LEU A 143 4.81 7.78 6.71
N PRO A 144 4.56 7.79 8.03
CA PRO A 144 4.05 8.97 8.69
C PRO A 144 5.19 9.97 8.86
N ILE A 145 4.85 11.24 8.77
CA ILE A 145 5.67 12.31 9.31
C ILE A 145 4.93 12.78 10.55
N ALA A 146 5.25 12.15 11.67
CA ALA A 146 4.62 12.42 12.94
C ALA A 146 5.11 13.76 13.52
N THR A 147 4.15 14.47 14.10
CA THR A 147 4.30 15.72 14.84
C THR A 147 5.11 15.48 16.12
N GLY A 148 6.28 16.13 16.25
CA GLY A 148 7.13 16.00 17.44
C GLY A 148 8.62 16.06 17.12
N HIS A 149 8.98 15.86 15.85
CA HIS A 149 10.32 16.17 15.38
C HIS A 149 10.44 17.67 15.14
N SER A 150 11.45 18.28 15.77
CA SER A 150 11.90 19.62 15.40
C SER A 150 12.09 19.67 13.88
N PRO A 151 11.73 20.77 13.18
CA PRO A 151 11.99 20.94 11.75
C PRO A 151 13.47 20.75 11.35
N SER A 152 14.39 20.66 12.33
CA SER A 152 15.79 20.28 12.13
C SER A 152 16.04 18.78 11.89
N ASN A 153 15.10 17.88 12.18
CA ASN A 153 15.20 16.44 11.86
C ASN A 153 14.61 16.15 10.48
N ILE A 154 15.06 16.91 9.48
CA ILE A 154 14.65 16.76 8.08
C ILE A 154 15.01 15.33 7.63
N ILE A 155 14.08 14.67 6.94
CA ILE A 155 14.36 13.37 6.33
C ILE A 155 15.58 13.50 5.43
N ASN A 156 16.64 12.75 5.74
CA ASN A 156 17.81 12.69 4.90
C ASN A 156 17.60 11.66 3.78
N PHE A 157 16.99 12.11 2.67
CA PHE A 157 16.79 11.28 1.48
C PHE A 157 18.11 10.91 0.75
N ASN A 158 19.27 11.46 1.14
CA ASN A 158 20.58 11.12 0.56
C ASN A 158 21.12 9.76 1.03
N LYS A 159 20.35 8.98 1.81
CA LYS A 159 20.78 7.66 2.26
C LYS A 159 20.59 6.63 1.14
N PRO A 160 21.48 5.63 1.01
CA PRO A 160 21.37 4.59 -0.02
C PRO A 160 20.01 3.87 -0.03
N PHE A 161 19.36 3.76 1.14
CA PHE A 161 18.01 3.18 1.27
C PHE A 161 17.01 3.76 0.27
N PHE A 162 17.05 5.08 0.02
CA PHE A 162 16.05 5.76 -0.79
C PHE A 162 16.34 5.75 -2.30
N THR A 163 17.51 5.26 -2.72
CA THR A 163 17.93 5.28 -4.13
C THR A 163 17.06 4.42 -5.06
N GLY A 164 16.33 3.47 -4.49
CA GLY A 164 15.40 2.59 -5.20
C GLY A 164 13.95 3.09 -5.23
N VAL A 165 13.61 4.12 -4.46
CA VAL A 165 12.20 4.51 -4.24
C VAL A 165 11.63 5.14 -5.51
N THR A 166 10.58 4.50 -6.04
CA THR A 166 9.78 4.96 -7.17
C THR A 166 8.45 5.54 -6.72
N HIS A 167 7.89 5.01 -5.64
CA HIS A 167 6.62 5.46 -5.06
C HIS A 167 6.81 5.84 -3.60
N LEU A 168 6.46 7.09 -3.29
CA LEU A 168 6.52 7.62 -1.93
C LEU A 168 5.12 8.03 -1.48
N SER A 169 4.62 7.39 -0.43
CA SER A 169 3.39 7.75 0.27
C SER A 169 3.74 8.41 1.59
N ILE A 170 3.31 9.64 1.74
CA ILE A 170 3.51 10.43 2.94
C ILE A 170 2.17 10.62 3.62
N ALA A 171 2.11 10.33 4.91
CA ALA A 171 1.00 10.74 5.76
C ALA A 171 1.45 11.83 6.71
N GLU A 172 0.92 13.03 6.49
CA GLU A 172 1.32 14.23 7.22
C GLU A 172 0.14 14.81 7.97
N ASP A 173 0.47 15.45 9.09
CA ASP A 173 -0.38 16.52 9.60
C ASP A 173 -0.18 17.75 8.71
N SER A 174 -1.27 18.38 8.33
CA SER A 174 -1.32 19.43 7.32
C SER A 174 -0.41 20.63 7.59
N PHE A 175 -0.15 20.95 8.86
CA PHE A 175 0.65 22.11 9.23
C PHE A 175 2.13 21.95 8.85
N LEU A 176 2.58 20.70 8.67
CA LEU A 176 3.95 20.37 8.29
C LEU A 176 4.25 20.68 6.83
N TRP A 177 3.23 20.77 5.98
CA TRP A 177 3.38 21.02 4.54
C TRP A 177 4.07 22.34 4.21
N LYS A 178 3.77 23.37 5.02
CA LYS A 178 4.38 24.70 4.86
C LYS A 178 5.84 24.70 5.29
N GLN A 179 6.22 23.77 6.15
CA GLN A 179 7.57 23.63 6.70
C GLN A 179 8.39 22.58 5.96
N TRP A 180 7.75 21.78 5.10
CA TRP A 180 8.41 20.72 4.36
C TRP A 180 9.42 21.28 3.35
N ASP A 181 10.64 20.77 3.41
CA ASP A 181 11.62 21.00 2.35
C ASP A 181 11.32 20.09 1.17
N TRP A 182 10.41 20.54 0.30
CA TRP A 182 10.09 19.86 -0.95
C TRP A 182 11.31 19.64 -1.85
N THR A 183 12.37 20.45 -1.70
CA THR A 183 13.58 20.30 -2.53
C THR A 183 14.35 19.03 -2.20
N ALA A 184 14.15 18.46 -1.00
CA ALA A 184 14.73 17.19 -0.59
C ALA A 184 14.31 16.02 -1.50
N PHE A 185 13.17 16.11 -2.20
CA PHE A 185 12.77 15.09 -3.17
C PHE A 185 13.71 14.97 -4.38
N ARG A 186 14.54 15.97 -4.66
CA ARG A 186 15.60 15.87 -5.69
C ARG A 186 16.62 14.78 -5.39
N LEU A 187 16.73 14.39 -4.12
CA LEU A 187 17.61 13.30 -3.67
C LEU A 187 17.03 11.91 -3.93
N LEU A 188 15.82 11.82 -4.50
CA LEU A 188 15.12 10.59 -4.85
C LEU A 188 15.13 10.40 -6.38
N PRO A 189 16.22 9.90 -6.97
CA PRO A 189 16.45 9.98 -8.42
C PRO A 189 15.48 9.14 -9.27
N LYS A 190 14.79 8.18 -8.67
CA LYS A 190 13.84 7.26 -9.32
C LYS A 190 12.38 7.57 -8.98
N LEU A 191 12.12 8.62 -8.20
CA LEU A 191 10.77 8.94 -7.76
C LEU A 191 9.92 9.39 -8.94
N THR A 192 8.88 8.61 -9.24
CA THR A 192 7.88 8.92 -10.28
C THR A 192 6.48 9.08 -9.70
N HIS A 193 6.22 8.56 -8.50
CA HIS A 193 4.91 8.56 -7.88
C HIS A 193 5.00 9.14 -6.46
N VAL A 194 4.19 10.15 -6.18
CA VAL A 194 4.08 10.76 -4.86
C VAL A 194 2.62 10.76 -4.43
N GLN A 195 2.35 10.29 -3.22
CA GLN A 195 1.05 10.35 -2.58
C GLN A 195 1.17 11.13 -1.29
N LEU A 196 0.27 12.08 -1.11
CA LEU A 196 0.18 12.89 0.09
C LEU A 196 -1.18 12.63 0.74
N GLN A 197 -1.17 12.04 1.93
CA GLN A 197 -2.38 11.80 2.72
C GLN A 197 -2.62 12.99 3.65
N LEU A 198 -3.83 13.54 3.55
CA LEU A 198 -4.21 14.80 4.17
C LEU A 198 -5.44 14.64 5.05
N PRO A 199 -5.43 15.10 6.31
CA PRO A 199 -6.67 15.27 7.06
C PRO A 199 -7.51 16.40 6.45
N ILE A 200 -8.81 16.17 6.32
CA ILE A 200 -9.74 17.12 5.67
C ILE A 200 -9.87 18.46 6.39
N LEU A 201 -9.71 18.48 7.71
CA LEU A 201 -9.91 19.69 8.53
C LEU A 201 -8.98 20.84 8.11
N ASP A 202 -7.88 20.52 7.45
CA ASP A 202 -6.84 21.47 7.12
C ASP A 202 -6.70 21.73 5.61
N ALA A 203 -7.52 21.05 4.80
CA ALA A 203 -7.69 21.35 3.39
C ALA A 203 -8.36 22.73 3.16
N MET A 204 -8.72 23.46 4.21
CA MET A 204 -9.44 24.74 4.15
C MET A 204 -8.63 25.91 3.56
N HIS A 205 -7.37 25.69 3.15
CA HIS A 205 -6.54 26.70 2.47
C HIS A 205 -6.12 26.22 1.06
N PRO A 206 -7.01 26.29 0.05
CA PRO A 206 -6.74 25.88 -1.33
C PRO A 206 -5.47 26.51 -1.90
N GLU A 207 -5.22 27.79 -1.59
CA GLU A 207 -4.02 28.51 -2.02
C GLU A 207 -2.72 27.81 -1.58
N SER A 208 -2.71 27.24 -0.36
CA SER A 208 -1.54 26.53 0.16
C SER A 208 -1.33 25.20 -0.57
N ALA A 209 -2.40 24.48 -0.88
CA ALA A 209 -2.30 23.24 -1.65
C ALA A 209 -1.86 23.51 -3.09
N HIS A 210 -2.41 24.54 -3.74
CA HIS A 210 -2.00 24.96 -5.09
C HIS A 210 -0.51 25.29 -5.14
N ALA A 211 -0.04 26.12 -4.19
CA ALA A 211 1.37 26.48 -4.12
C ALA A 211 2.27 25.25 -3.91
N SER A 212 1.86 24.30 -3.07
CA SER A 212 2.60 23.04 -2.87
C SER A 212 2.61 22.17 -4.13
N VAL A 213 1.48 22.04 -4.83
CA VAL A 213 1.39 21.31 -6.11
C VAL A 213 2.42 21.87 -7.10
N PHE A 214 2.37 23.19 -7.37
CA PHE A 214 3.31 23.81 -8.31
C PHE A 214 4.77 23.64 -7.90
N ARG A 215 5.08 23.75 -6.61
CA ARG A 215 6.44 23.51 -6.10
C ARG A 215 6.88 22.08 -6.35
N ILE A 216 6.05 21.09 -5.99
CA ILE A 216 6.39 19.66 -6.16
C ILE A 216 6.61 19.36 -7.64
N LEU A 217 5.68 19.77 -8.51
CA LEU A 217 5.78 19.54 -9.95
C LEU A 217 6.99 20.24 -10.58
N GLY A 218 7.34 21.44 -10.11
CA GLY A 218 8.54 22.16 -10.56
C GLY A 218 9.85 21.54 -10.05
N ILE A 219 9.82 20.88 -8.89
CA ILE A 219 10.99 20.19 -8.31
C ILE A 219 11.18 18.80 -8.93
N LEU A 220 10.10 18.11 -9.25
CA LEU A 220 10.07 16.75 -9.78
C LEU A 220 9.56 16.73 -11.22
N PRO A 221 10.39 17.09 -12.21
CA PRO A 221 9.97 17.12 -13.61
C PRO A 221 9.63 15.72 -14.17
N LYS A 222 10.17 14.66 -13.57
CA LYS A 222 9.91 13.26 -13.95
C LYS A 222 8.71 12.64 -13.24
N LEU A 223 8.00 13.40 -12.42
CA LEU A 223 6.84 12.89 -11.72
C LEU A 223 5.77 12.49 -12.75
N GLU A 224 5.26 11.27 -12.62
CA GLU A 224 4.21 10.70 -13.45
C GLU A 224 2.85 10.86 -12.77
N VAL A 225 2.80 10.63 -11.45
CA VAL A 225 1.57 10.73 -10.65
C VAL A 225 1.83 11.49 -9.35
N LEU A 226 0.98 12.48 -9.09
CA LEU A 226 0.87 13.18 -7.82
C LEU A 226 -0.55 12.95 -7.25
N LEU A 227 -0.66 12.04 -6.28
CA LEU A 227 -1.93 11.68 -5.66
C LEU A 227 -2.15 12.41 -4.33
N PHE A 228 -3.21 13.21 -4.25
CA PHE A 228 -3.72 13.77 -3.02
C PHE A 228 -4.84 12.91 -2.48
N HIS A 229 -4.65 12.39 -1.27
CA HIS A 229 -5.60 11.51 -0.60
C HIS A 229 -6.16 12.17 0.66
N PHE A 230 -7.36 12.75 0.55
CA PHE A 230 -8.02 13.46 1.64
C PHE A 230 -8.82 12.50 2.52
N LEU A 231 -8.44 12.40 3.79
CA LEU A 231 -9.04 11.50 4.78
C LEU A 231 -10.08 12.24 5.63
N SER A 232 -11.33 11.76 5.57
CA SER A 232 -12.47 12.41 6.22
C SER A 232 -12.70 11.91 7.63
N ARG A 233 -12.36 12.71 8.63
CA ARG A 233 -12.62 12.42 10.06
C ARG A 233 -14.06 12.79 10.46
N THR A 234 -15.08 12.41 9.70
CA THR A 234 -16.45 12.64 10.14
C THR A 234 -16.84 11.62 11.21
N ARG A 235 -16.92 12.06 12.47
CA ARG A 235 -17.44 11.25 13.59
C ARG A 235 -18.97 11.10 13.59
N GLY A 236 -19.70 11.74 12.66
CA GLY A 236 -21.17 11.67 12.56
C GLY A 236 -21.69 11.21 11.19
N PRO A 237 -23.00 10.91 11.08
CA PRO A 237 -23.66 10.60 9.80
C PRO A 237 -23.74 11.88 8.96
N GLY A 238 -22.66 12.20 8.25
CA GLY A 238 -22.49 13.52 7.63
C GLY A 238 -22.12 13.42 6.16
N THR A 239 -23.11 13.21 5.30
CA THR A 239 -23.03 13.44 3.84
C THR A 239 -22.51 14.84 3.50
N MET A 240 -22.75 15.84 4.38
CA MET A 240 -22.31 17.22 4.17
C MET A 240 -20.79 17.40 4.09
N ALA A 241 -19.99 16.70 4.89
CA ALA A 241 -18.53 16.92 4.87
C ALA A 241 -17.87 16.35 3.60
N MET A 242 -18.41 15.27 3.02
CA MET A 242 -17.90 14.74 1.76
C MET A 242 -18.17 15.68 0.58
N THR A 243 -19.32 16.37 0.56
CA THR A 243 -19.62 17.35 -0.50
C THR A 243 -18.64 18.52 -0.53
N GLY A 244 -18.21 19.04 0.63
CA GLY A 244 -17.19 20.08 0.71
C GLY A 244 -15.82 19.62 0.19
N VAL A 245 -15.45 18.36 0.45
CA VAL A 245 -14.16 17.79 0.01
C VAL A 245 -14.16 17.53 -1.48
N GLU A 246 -15.27 17.05 -2.04
CA GLU A 246 -15.38 16.88 -3.48
C GLU A 246 -15.38 18.23 -4.21
N ALA A 247 -16.04 19.25 -3.67
CA ALA A 247 -15.95 20.61 -4.20
C ALA A 247 -14.51 21.15 -4.13
N TYR A 248 -13.78 20.87 -3.05
CA TYR A 248 -12.38 21.21 -2.91
C TYR A 248 -11.49 20.46 -3.92
N CYS A 249 -11.68 19.16 -4.07
CA CYS A 249 -10.99 18.35 -5.08
C CYS A 249 -11.30 18.85 -6.50
N ALA A 250 -12.54 19.26 -6.76
CA ALA A 250 -12.92 19.86 -8.04
C ALA A 250 -12.17 21.18 -8.29
N GLY A 251 -12.06 22.05 -7.28
CA GLY A 251 -11.24 23.27 -7.38
C GLY A 251 -9.77 22.99 -7.68
N LEU A 252 -9.20 21.96 -7.04
CA LEU A 252 -7.83 21.52 -7.32
C LEU A 252 -7.65 20.92 -8.71
N ARG A 253 -8.65 20.20 -9.24
CA ARG A 253 -8.63 19.68 -10.62
C ARG A 253 -8.56 20.80 -11.66
N MET A 254 -9.04 22.02 -11.32
CA MET A 254 -8.88 23.19 -12.19
C MET A 254 -7.44 23.64 -12.39
N LEU A 255 -6.46 23.08 -11.64
CA LEU A 255 -5.04 23.32 -11.90
C LEU A 255 -4.61 22.81 -13.29
N GLY A 256 -5.33 21.84 -13.85
CA GLY A 256 -5.15 21.40 -15.24
C GLY A 256 -3.88 20.58 -15.52
N ASP A 257 -3.05 20.27 -14.51
CA ASP A 257 -1.92 19.36 -14.70
C ASP A 257 -2.42 17.90 -14.66
N PRO A 258 -2.28 17.13 -15.76
CA PRO A 258 -2.86 15.79 -15.87
C PRO A 258 -2.13 14.75 -15.00
N ARG A 259 -1.05 15.12 -14.30
CA ARG A 259 -0.38 14.23 -13.34
C ARG A 259 -1.04 14.26 -11.97
N CYS A 260 -1.92 15.22 -11.71
CA CYS A 260 -2.51 15.44 -10.39
C CYS A 260 -3.83 14.68 -10.23
N VAL A 261 -3.87 13.78 -9.25
CA VAL A 261 -5.05 12.99 -8.91
C VAL A 261 -5.53 13.38 -7.52
N PHE A 262 -6.82 13.65 -7.37
CA PHE A 262 -7.44 14.06 -6.10
C PHE A 262 -8.53 13.08 -5.72
N ARG A 263 -8.38 12.49 -4.53
CA ARG A 263 -9.28 11.47 -3.98
C ARG A 263 -9.72 11.83 -2.58
N ALA A 264 -11.02 11.92 -2.38
CA ALA A 264 -11.60 11.88 -1.05
C ALA A 264 -11.80 10.42 -0.60
N ALA A 265 -11.50 10.14 0.66
CA ALA A 265 -11.82 8.85 1.28
C ALA A 265 -12.29 9.04 2.72
N PRO A 266 -13.19 8.17 3.20
CA PRO A 266 -13.51 8.15 4.63
C PRO A 266 -12.25 7.81 5.41
N HIS A 267 -11.98 8.51 6.50
CA HIS A 267 -10.91 8.10 7.41
C HIS A 267 -11.24 6.68 7.90
N PRO A 268 -10.28 5.75 7.86
CA PRO A 268 -10.51 4.42 8.37
C PRO A 268 -10.97 4.51 9.83
N LYS A 269 -12.13 3.90 10.11
CA LYS A 269 -12.75 3.92 11.46
C LYS A 269 -11.98 3.05 12.46
N THR A 270 -11.18 2.11 11.95
CA THR A 270 -10.40 1.17 12.75
C THR A 270 -9.00 1.03 12.15
N ILE A 271 -8.02 0.81 13.01
CA ILE A 271 -6.63 0.51 12.61
C ILE A 271 -6.60 -0.67 11.63
N ARG A 272 -7.45 -1.70 11.84
CA ARG A 272 -7.53 -2.84 10.92
C ARG A 272 -7.91 -2.42 9.50
N LYS A 273 -8.86 -1.49 9.35
CA LYS A 273 -9.27 -0.99 8.04
C LYS A 273 -8.19 -0.12 7.40
N GLU A 274 -7.52 0.71 8.20
CA GLU A 274 -6.37 1.52 7.76
C GLU A 274 -5.23 0.65 7.23
N VAL A 275 -4.91 -0.39 7.99
CA VAL A 275 -3.94 -1.41 7.62
C VAL A 275 -4.39 -2.13 6.35
N GLN A 276 -5.67 -2.49 6.23
CA GLN A 276 -6.17 -3.14 5.02
C GLN A 276 -6.03 -2.25 3.78
N GLU A 277 -6.44 -0.99 3.90
CA GLU A 277 -6.40 -0.01 2.82
C GLU A 277 -4.95 0.37 2.43
N THR A 278 -4.02 0.31 3.37
CA THR A 278 -2.62 0.72 3.17
C THR A 278 -1.73 -0.46 2.78
N ALA A 279 -1.87 -1.62 3.42
CA ALA A 279 -0.99 -2.77 3.18
C ALA A 279 -1.40 -3.58 1.93
N PHE A 280 -2.70 -3.78 1.70
CA PHE A 280 -3.16 -4.64 0.60
C PHE A 280 -3.56 -3.86 -0.65
N ARG A 281 -4.10 -2.64 -0.48
CA ARG A 281 -4.68 -1.86 -1.58
C ARG A 281 -3.81 -0.69 -2.07
N GLN A 282 -2.57 -0.59 -1.59
CA GLN A 282 -1.67 0.47 -2.08
C GLN A 282 -1.41 0.32 -3.58
N TRP A 283 -1.22 -0.90 -4.05
CA TRP A 283 -1.05 -1.21 -5.48
C TRP A 283 -2.27 -0.84 -6.33
N ASP A 284 -3.46 -1.23 -5.89
CA ASP A 284 -4.71 -0.87 -6.58
C ASP A 284 -4.89 0.64 -6.65
N ARG A 285 -4.45 1.36 -5.61
CA ARG A 285 -4.54 2.80 -5.56
C ARG A 285 -3.60 3.48 -6.55
N TRP A 286 -2.37 3.01 -6.66
CA TRP A 286 -1.42 3.54 -7.65
C TRP A 286 -1.89 3.25 -9.07
N ARG A 287 -2.29 2.01 -9.36
CA ARG A 287 -2.86 1.63 -10.66
C ARG A 287 -4.06 2.50 -11.03
N TRP A 288 -5.00 2.68 -10.11
CA TRP A 288 -6.14 3.56 -10.33
C TRP A 288 -5.71 5.01 -10.60
N ALA A 289 -4.71 5.53 -9.88
CA ALA A 289 -4.23 6.89 -10.10
C ALA A 289 -3.54 7.03 -11.46
N GLU A 290 -2.75 6.05 -11.89
CA GLU A 290 -2.16 5.97 -13.23
C GLU A 290 -3.25 5.97 -14.31
N GLU A 291 -4.30 5.15 -14.16
CA GLU A 291 -5.43 5.10 -15.09
C GLU A 291 -6.13 6.46 -15.22
N VAL A 292 -6.32 7.17 -14.09
CA VAL A 292 -6.89 8.53 -14.09
C VAL A 292 -5.97 9.52 -14.81
N VAL A 293 -4.66 9.47 -14.56
CA VAL A 293 -3.68 10.32 -15.24
C VAL A 293 -3.68 10.07 -16.76
N GLU A 294 -3.73 8.81 -17.18
CA GLU A 294 -3.77 8.45 -18.60
C GLU A 294 -5.09 8.86 -19.29
N GLU A 295 -6.22 8.85 -18.58
CA GLU A 295 -7.46 9.44 -19.08
C GLU A 295 -7.35 10.97 -19.23
N GLN A 296 -6.86 11.66 -18.20
CA GLN A 296 -6.68 13.12 -18.23
C GLN A 296 -5.76 13.57 -19.37
N LYS A 297 -4.66 12.84 -19.62
CA LYS A 297 -3.77 13.10 -20.77
C LYS A 297 -4.51 12.93 -22.10
N ARG A 298 -5.36 11.92 -22.25
CA ARG A 298 -6.16 11.70 -23.47
C ARG A 298 -7.17 12.82 -23.70
N GLU A 299 -7.87 13.25 -22.65
CA GLU A 299 -8.80 14.39 -22.71
C GLU A 299 -8.10 15.69 -23.13
N LEU A 300 -6.88 15.93 -22.63
CA LEU A 300 -6.08 17.10 -22.99
C LEU A 300 -5.68 17.10 -24.47
N VAL A 301 -5.37 15.94 -25.04
CA VAL A 301 -5.07 15.80 -26.48
C VAL A 301 -6.32 16.06 -27.33
N MET A 302 -7.49 15.60 -26.87
CA MET A 302 -8.76 15.79 -27.59
C MET A 302 -9.30 17.23 -27.54
N SER A 303 -9.06 17.95 -26.44
CA SER A 303 -9.53 19.33 -26.27
C SER A 303 -8.73 20.37 -27.06
N GLY A 304 -7.64 19.96 -27.71
CA GLY A 304 -6.77 20.84 -28.47
C GLY A 304 -5.93 21.77 -27.58
N PRO A 305 -5.03 22.59 -28.15
CA PRO A 305 -4.20 23.50 -27.37
C PRO A 305 -5.08 24.56 -26.71
N VAL A 306 -5.37 24.36 -25.42
CA VAL A 306 -5.91 25.41 -24.56
C VAL A 306 -4.81 26.45 -24.39
N ALA A 307 -5.04 27.67 -24.89
CA ALA A 307 -4.14 28.78 -24.66
C ALA A 307 -4.17 29.12 -23.16
N PHE A 308 -3.20 28.60 -22.40
CA PHE A 308 -2.99 29.00 -21.01
C PHE A 308 -2.38 30.42 -21.03
N PHE A 309 -3.18 31.40 -20.61
CA PHE A 309 -2.76 32.79 -20.39
C PHE A 309 -2.22 32.96 -18.96
#